data_AF-A0A1H7Y5X6-F1
#
_entry.id   AF-A0A1H7Y5X6-F1
#
_cell.length_a   1.000
_cell.length_b   1.000
_cell.length_c   1.000
_cell.angle_alpha   90.00
_cell.angle_beta   90.00
_cell.angle_gamma   90.00
#
_symmetry.space_group_name_H-M   'P 1'
#
loop_
_entity.id
_entity.type
_entity.pdbx_description
1 polymer ?
#
loop_
_entity_poly.entity_id
_entity_poly.type
_entity_poly.pdbx_seq_one_letter_code
_entity_poly.pdbx_strand_id
1 'polypeptide(L)' 'MALAKRVGVSYVPTFSDRWVASVTKLAGDDIASDSTDDLLVALARAGKLSPVDMTKMVMAHHRALKAHV' A
#
# COMPACT_ATOMS: atom_id res chain seq x y z
N MET A 1 -10.95 -7.07 2.55
CA MET A 1 -11.04 -8.04 1.41
C MET A 1 -12.27 -7.88 0.51
N ALA A 2 -13.44 -7.43 0.99
CA ALA A 2 -14.68 -7.42 0.17
C ALA A 2 -14.75 -6.31 -0.91
N LEU A 3 -14.11 -5.15 -0.71
CA LEU A 3 -14.19 -4.01 -1.65
C LEU A 3 -13.31 -4.22 -2.90
N ALA A 4 -12.09 -4.72 -2.72
CA ALA A 4 -11.13 -5.00 -3.81
C ALA A 4 -11.70 -5.97 -4.86
N LYS A 5 -12.26 -7.10 -4.38
CA LYS A 5 -12.92 -8.11 -5.23
C LYS A 5 -14.15 -7.54 -5.95
N ARG A 6 -14.94 -6.67 -5.31
CA ARG A 6 -16.11 -6.05 -5.92
C ARG A 6 -15.77 -5.08 -7.05
N VAL A 7 -14.61 -4.45 -7.02
CA VAL A 7 -14.17 -3.46 -8.03
C VAL A 7 -13.21 -4.11 -9.05
N GLY A 8 -12.84 -5.38 -8.88
CA GLY A 8 -11.91 -6.09 -9.76
C GLY A 8 -10.48 -5.56 -9.70
N VAL A 9 -10.13 -4.84 -8.64
CA VAL A 9 -8.81 -4.21 -8.49
C VAL A 9 -7.94 -5.13 -7.63
N SER A 10 -6.93 -5.75 -8.25
CA SER A 10 -5.90 -6.53 -7.58
C SER A 10 -4.57 -5.79 -7.65
N TYR A 11 -3.83 -5.77 -6.55
CA TYR A 11 -2.45 -5.31 -6.56
C TYR A 11 -1.62 -6.26 -7.43
N VAL A 12 -0.87 -5.69 -8.37
CA VAL A 12 0.13 -6.39 -9.17
C VAL A 12 1.45 -5.64 -8.95
N PRO A 13 2.47 -6.28 -8.36
CA PRO A 13 3.76 -5.65 -8.11
C PRO A 13 4.38 -5.21 -9.44
N THR A 14 4.74 -3.94 -9.52
CA THR A 14 5.44 -3.37 -10.67
C THR A 14 6.95 -3.39 -10.46
N PHE A 15 7.71 -3.08 -11.50
CA PHE A 15 9.17 -2.93 -11.39
C PHE A 15 9.54 -1.85 -10.35
N SER A 16 8.80 -0.75 -10.30
CA SER A 16 8.99 0.32 -9.31
C SER A 16 8.78 -0.17 -7.88
N ASP A 17 7.76 -1.00 -7.62
CA ASP A 17 7.52 -1.55 -6.28
C ASP A 17 8.69 -2.43 -5.81
N ARG A 18 9.19 -3.29 -6.71
CA ARG A 18 10.34 -4.15 -6.42
C ARG A 18 11.63 -3.38 -6.23
N TRP A 19 11.81 -2.30 -6.99
CA TRP A 19 12.95 -1.40 -6.84
C TRP A 19 12.91 -0.70 -5.47
N VAL A 20 11.76 -0.11 -5.10
CA VAL A 20 11.59 0.52 -3.78
C VAL A 20 11.86 -0.49 -2.67
N ALA A 21 11.25 -1.68 -2.73
CA ALA A 21 11.48 -2.72 -1.72
C ALA A 21 12.97 -3.11 -1.59
N SER A 22 13.70 -3.16 -2.71
CA SER A 22 15.12 -3.48 -2.72
C SER A 22 15.98 -2.35 -2.13
N VAL A 23 15.64 -1.09 -2.45
CA VAL A 23 16.34 0.11 -1.93
C VAL A 23 16.09 0.29 -0.45
N THR A 24 14.84 0.13 0.00
CA THR A 24 14.45 0.21 1.40
C THR A 24 15.15 -0.88 2.23
N LYS A 25 15.16 -2.13 1.73
CA LYS A 25 15.89 -3.23 2.36
C LYS A 25 17.39 -2.96 2.45
N LEU A 26 17.98 -2.37 1.40
CA LEU A 26 19.39 -1.99 1.40
C LEU A 26 19.70 -0.87 2.40
N ALA A 27 18.74 0.03 2.64
CA ALA A 27 18.84 1.08 3.65
C ALA A 27 18.68 0.57 5.10
N GLY A 28 18.40 -0.73 5.28
CA GLY A 28 18.18 -1.34 6.59
C GLY A 28 16.76 -1.12 7.14
N ASP A 29 15.88 -0.48 6.36
CA ASP A 29 14.47 -0.37 6.68
C ASP A 29 13.75 -1.62 6.14
N ASP A 30 12.98 -2.30 6.99
CA ASP A 30 12.07 -3.36 6.55
C ASP A 30 10.65 -2.77 6.52
N ILE A 31 10.24 -2.28 5.36
CA ILE A 31 8.85 -1.85 5.15
C ILE A 31 8.05 -3.09 4.78
N ALA A 32 7.46 -3.73 5.79
CA ALA A 32 6.45 -4.75 5.58
C ALA A 32 5.16 -4.09 5.08
N SER A 33 5.01 -3.97 3.76
CA SER A 33 3.74 -3.60 3.14
C SER A 33 2.71 -4.69 3.44
N ASP A 34 1.59 -4.32 4.05
CA ASP A 34 0.53 -5.27 4.33
C ASP A 34 -0.53 -5.31 3.21
N SER A 35 -1.44 -6.27 3.29
CA SER A 35 -2.50 -6.43 2.27
C SER A 35 -3.44 -5.21 2.13
N THR A 36 -3.43 -4.30 3.11
CA THR A 36 -4.20 -3.04 3.09
C THR A 36 -3.43 -1.97 2.32
N ASP A 37 -2.13 -1.84 2.53
CA ASP A 37 -1.25 -0.92 1.79
C ASP A 37 -1.25 -1.26 0.29
N ASP A 38 -1.10 -2.54 -0.04
CA ASP A 38 -1.16 -3.04 -1.41
C ASP A 38 -2.49 -2.70 -2.10
N LEU A 39 -3.61 -2.78 -1.36
CA LEU A 39 -4.93 -2.43 -1.87
C LEU A 39 -5.05 -0.93 -2.15
N LEU A 40 -4.54 -0.09 -1.25
CA LEU A 40 -4.57 1.37 -1.42
C LEU A 40 -3.73 1.78 -2.64
N VAL A 41 -2.57 1.16 -2.85
CA VAL A 41 -1.75 1.35 -4.05
C VAL A 41 -2.49 0.90 -5.31
N ALA A 42 -3.17 -0.25 -5.28
CA ALA A 42 -3.92 -0.75 -6.42
C ALA A 42 -5.11 0.16 -6.79
N LEU A 43 -5.83 0.68 -5.80
CA LEU A 43 -6.93 1.64 -6.00
C LEU A 43 -6.45 2.97 -6.56
N ALA A 44 -5.29 3.45 -6.09
CA ALA A 44 -4.67 4.67 -6.61
C ALA A 44 -4.25 4.51 -8.08
N ARG A 45 -3.64 3.37 -8.42
CA ARG A 45 -3.26 3.04 -9.80
C ARG A 45 -4.45 2.88 -10.73
N ALA A 46 -5.55 2.34 -10.23
CA ALA A 46 -6.81 2.22 -10.98
C ALA A 46 -7.54 3.57 -11.16
N GLY A 47 -6.99 4.68 -10.65
CA GLY A 47 -7.60 6.01 -10.69
C GLY A 47 -8.85 6.14 -9.81
N LYS A 48 -9.10 5.16 -8.93
CA LYS A 48 -10.25 5.14 -8.01
C LYS A 48 -9.96 5.87 -6.70
N LEU A 49 -8.70 6.21 -6.46
CA LEU A 49 -8.22 6.93 -5.29
C LEU A 49 -7.15 7.93 -5.71
N SER A 50 -7.22 9.17 -5.22
CA SER A 50 -6.15 10.14 -5.43
C SER A 50 -4.87 9.68 -4.72
N PRO A 51 -3.66 9.85 -5.30
CA PRO A 51 -2.41 9.52 -4.62
C PRO A 51 -2.24 10.21 -3.26
N VAL A 52 -2.77 11.42 -3.12
CA VAL A 52 -2.75 12.18 -1.85
C VAL A 52 -3.63 11.51 -0.80
N ASP A 53 -4.81 11.05 -1.18
CA ASP A 53 -5.74 10.40 -0.26
C ASP A 53 -5.29 8.97 0.07
N MET A 54 -4.68 8.26 -0.89
CA MET A 54 -3.97 7.01 -0.64
C MET A 54 -2.91 7.17 0.45
N THR A 55 -2.07 8.20 0.34
CA THR A 55 -1.02 8.48 1.34
C THR A 55 -1.61 8.76 2.72
N LYS A 56 -2.69 9.54 2.81
CA LYS A 56 -3.39 9.80 4.09
C LYS A 56 -3.94 8.52 4.71
N MET A 57 -4.51 7.63 3.89
CA MET A 57 -5.08 6.36 4.35
C MET A 57 -3.99 5.39 4.82
N VAL A 58 -2.88 5.26 4.10
CA VAL A 58 -1.71 4.45 4.52
C VAL A 58 -1.16 4.97 5.85
N MET A 59 -0.97 6.28 5.99
CA MET A 59 -0.51 6.87 7.25
C MET A 59 -1.48 6.66 8.41
N ALA A 60 -2.79 6.76 8.17
CA ALA A 60 -3.82 6.50 9.17
C ALA A 60 -3.82 5.02 9.61
N HIS A 61 -3.66 4.11 8.65
CA HIS A 61 -3.59 2.66 8.87
C HIS A 61 -2.38 2.27 9.73
N HIS A 62 -1.18 2.74 9.39
CA HIS A 62 0.01 2.51 10.22
C HIS A 62 -0.08 3.17 11.61
N ARG A 63 -0.74 4.32 11.74
CA ARG A 63 -1.01 4.93 13.06
C ARG A 63 -1.95 4.06 13.90
N ALA A 64 -3.00 3.51 13.31
CA ALA A 64 -3.93 2.62 14.00
C ALA A 64 -3.27 1.32 14.44
N LEU A 65 -2.40 0.73 13.59
CA LEU A 65 -1.58 -0.44 13.90
C LEU A 65 -0.62 -0.19 15.08
N LYS A 66 0.06 0.97 15.10
CA LYS A 66 0.95 1.35 16.22
C LYS A 66 0.21 1.65 17.53
N ALA A 67 -1.07 2.03 17.45
CA ALA A 67 -1.87 2.36 18.63
C ALA A 67 -2.53 1.14 19.31
N HIS A 68 -2.50 -0.04 18.67
CA HIS A 68 -3.09 -1.29 19.18
C HIS A 68 -2.04 -2.36 19.55
N VAL A 69 -0.80 -1.94 19.81
CA VAL A 69 0.29 -2.78 20.36
C VAL A 69 0.58 -2.34 21.79
#